data_AF-A0A7V6XM08-F1
#
_entry.id   AF-A0A7V6XM08-F1
#
_cell.length_a   1.000
_cell.length_b   1.000
_cell.length_c   1.000
_cell.angle_alpha   90.00
_cell.angle_beta   90.00
_cell.angle_gamma   90.00
#
_symmetry.space_group_name_H-M   'P 1'
#
loop_
_entity.id
_entity.type
_entity.pdbx_description
1 polymer ?
#
loop_
_entity_poly.entity_id
_entity_poly.type
_entity_poly.pdbx_seq_one_letter_code
_entity_poly.pdbx_strand_id
1 'polypeptide(L)'
;MARQAREVSPTGYYHIMMRGNNKERIFEKEVQKKTLIKFLKTIGLEEEISIVAYCLMDNHIHLIIKGELDDISMALKRVNIKYAMNFNVNNDRVGHVFQGRYKSEIIADDKYLLQVVRYIHNNPVNAKMVTNISSYKWSSYNEYIKGKYNV
;
A
#
# COMPACT_ATOMS: atom_id res chain seq x y z
N MET A 1 15.74 -1.16 19.13
CA MET A 1 15.22 -2.51 19.41
C MET A 1 15.71 -3.47 18.35
N ALA A 2 16.01 -4.72 18.73
CA ALA A 2 16.37 -5.77 17.79
C ALA A 2 15.21 -6.02 16.81
N ARG A 3 15.57 -6.31 15.57
CA ARG A 3 14.62 -6.55 14.48
C ARG A 3 13.89 -7.87 14.70
N GLN A 4 12.55 -7.84 14.73
CA GLN A 4 11.74 -9.06 14.64
C GLN A 4 11.60 -9.49 13.17
N ALA A 5 11.61 -10.82 12.96
CA ALA A 5 11.24 -11.41 11.69
C ALA A 5 9.75 -11.14 11.41
N ARG A 6 9.38 -11.11 10.12
CA ARG A 6 7.96 -11.02 9.75
C ARG A 6 7.35 -12.41 9.88
N GLU A 7 6.14 -12.46 10.41
CA GLU A 7 5.39 -13.70 10.53
C GLU A 7 4.81 -14.12 9.17
N VAL A 8 4.76 -15.42 8.94
CA VAL A 8 4.15 -16.01 7.74
C VAL A 8 2.64 -16.13 7.97
N SER A 9 1.86 -15.64 7.01
CA SER A 9 0.41 -15.68 7.07
C SER A 9 -0.11 -17.05 6.63
N PRO A 10 -1.00 -17.71 7.40
CA PRO A 10 -1.55 -19.01 7.02
C PRO A 10 -2.45 -18.95 5.78
N THR A 11 -2.95 -17.75 5.42
CA THR A 11 -3.77 -17.54 4.22
C THR A 11 -2.95 -17.05 3.01
N GLY A 12 -1.68 -16.70 3.21
CA GLY A 12 -0.86 -16.00 2.22
C GLY A 12 -1.24 -14.53 1.99
N TYR A 13 -2.26 -13.99 2.67
CA TYR A 13 -2.62 -12.58 2.62
C TYR A 13 -1.94 -11.79 3.75
N TYR A 14 -1.49 -10.59 3.42
CA TYR A 14 -0.82 -9.67 4.35
C TYR A 14 -1.41 -8.28 4.27
N HIS A 15 -1.62 -7.66 5.43
CA HIS A 15 -1.89 -6.23 5.52
C HIS A 15 -0.57 -5.48 5.61
N ILE A 16 -0.26 -4.70 4.57
CA ILE A 16 0.97 -3.95 4.47
C ILE A 16 0.72 -2.47 4.70
N MET A 17 1.59 -1.86 5.50
CA MET A 17 1.60 -0.43 5.77
C MET A 17 2.97 0.18 5.46
N MET A 18 2.95 1.27 4.69
CA MET A 18 4.12 2.10 4.43
C MET A 18 3.81 3.53 4.82
N ARG A 19 4.65 4.18 5.61
CA ARG A 19 4.41 5.52 6.12
C ARG A 19 5.58 6.45 5.83
N GLY A 20 5.25 7.69 5.48
CA GLY A 20 6.20 8.77 5.24
C GLY A 20 7.04 9.06 6.47
N ASN A 21 8.34 9.31 6.24
CA ASN A 21 9.28 9.64 7.30
C ASN A 21 8.73 10.81 8.13
N ASN A 22 8.87 10.75 9.46
CA ASN A 22 8.30 11.77 10.36
C ASN A 22 6.77 12.00 10.19
N LYS A 23 6.02 11.03 9.66
CA LYS A 23 4.59 11.15 9.30
C LYS A 23 4.30 12.24 8.26
N GLU A 24 5.32 12.71 7.54
CA GLU A 24 5.21 13.71 6.49
C GLU A 24 4.39 13.20 5.31
N ARG A 25 3.81 14.13 4.56
CA ARG A 25 3.11 13.80 3.32
C ARG A 25 4.13 13.25 2.33
N ILE A 26 3.82 12.07 1.79
CA ILE A 26 4.56 11.45 0.69
C ILE A 26 3.82 11.61 -0.63
N PHE A 27 2.60 12.16 -0.60
CA PHE A 27 1.84 12.58 -1.78
C PHE A 27 1.34 14.01 -1.59
N GLU A 28 2.02 14.95 -2.22
CA GLU A 28 1.63 16.35 -2.34
C GLU A 28 0.78 16.59 -3.59
N LYS A 29 1.05 15.83 -4.65
CA LYS A 29 0.41 15.95 -5.97
C LYS A 29 -0.18 14.61 -6.38
N GLU A 30 -1.28 14.67 -7.14
CA GLU A 30 -1.94 13.45 -7.65
C GLU A 30 -1.03 12.57 -8.51
N VAL A 31 -0.09 13.18 -9.23
CA VAL A 31 0.88 12.45 -10.05
C VAL A 31 1.70 11.46 -9.23
N GLN A 32 2.01 11.77 -7.97
CA GLN A 32 2.77 10.88 -7.09
C GLN A 32 1.96 9.62 -6.74
N LYS A 33 0.66 9.77 -6.44
CA LYS A 33 -0.23 8.62 -6.23
C LYS A 33 -0.36 7.77 -7.49
N LYS A 34 -0.52 8.40 -8.66
CA LYS A 34 -0.54 7.69 -9.97
C LYS A 34 0.76 6.92 -10.22
N THR A 35 1.91 7.54 -9.97
CA THR A 35 3.23 6.91 -10.13
C THR A 35 3.38 5.69 -9.24
N LEU A 36 2.98 5.78 -7.97
CA LEU A 36 3.03 4.64 -7.08
C LEU A 36 2.10 3.51 -7.52
N ILE A 37 0.85 3.81 -7.90
CA ILE A 37 -0.08 2.80 -8.44
C ILE A 37 0.52 2.13 -9.67
N LYS A 38 1.17 2.89 -10.57
CA LYS A 38 1.84 2.34 -11.74
C LYS A 38 2.94 1.35 -11.33
N PHE A 39 3.80 1.72 -10.36
CA PHE A 39 4.85 0.82 -9.89
C PHE A 39 4.30 -0.44 -9.22
N LEU A 40 3.24 -0.31 -8.44
CA LEU A 40 2.52 -1.42 -7.82
C LEU A 40 1.93 -2.38 -8.87
N LYS A 41 1.33 -1.84 -9.94
CA LYS A 41 0.82 -2.66 -11.05
C LYS A 41 1.93 -3.35 -11.83
N THR A 42 2.99 -2.63 -12.15
CA THR A 42 4.14 -3.21 -12.85
C THR A 42 4.77 -4.33 -12.04
N ILE A 43 4.98 -4.15 -10.73
CA ILE A 43 5.62 -5.19 -9.92
C ILE A 43 4.72 -6.42 -9.73
N GLY A 44 3.41 -6.24 -9.62
CA GLY A 44 2.46 -7.37 -9.54
C GLY A 44 2.36 -8.19 -10.84
N LEU A 45 2.85 -7.67 -11.97
CA LEU A 45 2.97 -8.43 -13.22
C LEU A 45 4.34 -9.11 -13.38
N GLU A 46 5.35 -8.65 -12.64
CA GLU A 46 6.74 -9.14 -12.71
C GLU A 46 7.06 -10.18 -11.64
N GLU A 47 6.32 -10.18 -10.53
CA GLU A 47 6.55 -11.02 -9.35
C GLU A 47 5.31 -11.88 -9.07
N GLU A 48 5.46 -12.99 -8.35
CA GLU A 48 4.37 -13.90 -7.98
C GLU A 48 3.50 -13.35 -6.82
N ILE A 49 3.07 -12.10 -6.93
CA ILE A 49 2.22 -11.43 -5.93
C ILE A 49 0.97 -10.85 -6.56
N SER A 50 -0.12 -10.81 -5.80
CA SER A 50 -1.36 -10.15 -6.22
C SER A 50 -1.71 -9.03 -5.25
N ILE A 51 -1.92 -7.82 -5.79
CA ILE A 51 -2.43 -6.70 -5.00
C ILE A 51 -3.94 -6.84 -4.94
N VAL A 52 -4.45 -7.21 -3.77
CA VAL A 52 -5.87 -7.52 -3.57
C VAL A 52 -6.64 -6.22 -3.37
N ALA A 53 -6.14 -5.35 -2.50
CA ALA A 53 -6.75 -4.06 -2.25
C ALA A 53 -5.71 -3.00 -1.85
N TYR A 54 -6.00 -1.73 -2.09
CA TYR A 54 -5.14 -0.62 -1.70
C TYR A 54 -5.92 0.62 -1.26
N CYS A 55 -5.29 1.44 -0.42
CA CYS A 55 -5.71 2.80 -0.11
C CYS A 55 -4.48 3.69 0.12
N LEU A 56 -4.32 4.74 -0.70
CA LEU A 56 -3.21 5.69 -0.65
C LEU A 56 -3.63 6.98 0.07
N MET A 57 -3.36 7.05 1.37
CA MET A 57 -3.50 8.28 2.16
C MET A 57 -2.36 9.26 1.82
N ASP A 58 -2.39 10.50 2.33
CA ASP A 58 -1.38 11.49 1.94
C ASP A 58 0.00 11.25 2.54
N ASN A 59 0.07 10.65 3.72
CA ASN A 59 1.32 10.35 4.42
C ASN A 59 1.57 8.84 4.64
N HIS A 60 0.68 7.97 4.19
CA HIS A 60 0.86 6.52 4.31
C HIS A 60 0.01 5.75 3.32
N ILE A 61 0.29 4.47 3.20
CA ILE A 61 -0.27 3.55 2.22
C ILE A 61 -0.70 2.30 2.98
N HIS A 62 -1.91 1.81 2.67
CA HIS A 62 -2.37 0.50 3.08
C HIS A 62 -2.52 -0.39 1.84
N LEU A 63 -1.97 -1.60 1.88
CA LEU A 63 -2.14 -2.62 0.85
C LEU A 63 -2.61 -3.92 1.51
N ILE A 64 -3.39 -4.70 0.78
CA ILE A 64 -3.59 -6.12 1.04
C ILE A 64 -2.94 -6.84 -0.13
N ILE A 65 -1.93 -7.65 0.16
CA ILE A 65 -1.16 -8.38 -0.85
C ILE A 65 -1.27 -9.87 -0.55
N LYS A 66 -1.45 -10.66 -1.59
CA LYS A 66 -1.35 -12.13 -1.56
C LYS A 66 -0.04 -12.56 -2.21
N GLY A 67 0.66 -13.50 -1.59
CA GLY A 67 1.89 -14.09 -2.13
C GLY A 67 2.82 -14.59 -1.04
N GLU A 68 3.95 -15.15 -1.43
CA GLU A 68 4.98 -15.55 -0.47
C GLU A 68 5.68 -14.34 0.13
N LEU A 69 6.08 -14.44 1.40
CA LEU A 69 6.61 -13.32 2.17
C LEU A 69 7.92 -12.76 1.59
N ASP A 70 8.71 -13.62 0.96
CA ASP A 70 9.98 -13.25 0.33
C ASP A 70 9.74 -12.48 -0.98
N ASP A 71 8.79 -12.90 -1.80
CA ASP A 71 8.40 -12.20 -3.04
C ASP A 71 7.76 -10.85 -2.72
N ILE A 72 6.88 -10.80 -1.73
CA ILE A 72 6.32 -9.53 -1.21
C ILE A 72 7.45 -8.61 -0.71
N SER A 73 8.43 -9.16 -0.01
CA SER A 73 9.58 -8.40 0.48
C SER A 73 10.42 -7.83 -0.65
N MET A 74 10.67 -8.61 -1.70
CA MET A 74 11.42 -8.17 -2.89
C MET A 74 10.65 -7.10 -3.66
N ALA A 75 9.39 -7.36 -3.97
CA ALA A 75 8.52 -6.47 -4.71
C ALA A 75 8.39 -5.10 -4.03
N LEU A 76 8.09 -5.08 -2.73
CA LEU A 76 7.94 -3.83 -1.99
C LEU A 76 9.26 -3.10 -1.78
N LYS A 77 10.39 -3.81 -1.68
CA LYS A 77 11.71 -3.16 -1.68
C LYS A 77 11.92 -2.40 -3.00
N ARG A 78 11.64 -3.04 -4.14
CA ARG A 78 11.76 -2.42 -5.48
C ARG A 78 10.84 -1.20 -5.62
N VAL A 79 9.56 -1.33 -5.23
CA VAL A 79 8.59 -0.22 -5.26
C VAL A 79 9.04 0.93 -4.37
N ASN A 80 9.46 0.67 -3.13
CA ASN A 80 9.84 1.71 -2.19
C ASN A 80 11.06 2.49 -2.67
N ILE A 81 12.08 1.80 -3.18
CA ILE A 81 13.29 2.43 -3.71
C ILE A 81 12.94 3.31 -4.91
N LYS A 82 12.24 2.74 -5.89
CA LYS A 82 11.87 3.46 -7.13
C LYS A 82 11.01 4.68 -6.84
N TYR A 83 10.05 4.55 -5.93
CA TYR A 83 9.21 5.66 -5.51
C TYR A 83 10.00 6.73 -4.75
N ALA A 84 10.84 6.34 -3.79
CA ALA A 84 11.63 7.29 -3.00
C ALA A 84 12.61 8.09 -3.88
N MET A 85 13.27 7.44 -4.83
CA MET A 85 14.13 8.12 -5.80
C MET A 85 13.34 9.11 -6.66
N ASN A 86 12.19 8.70 -7.21
CA ASN A 86 11.34 9.58 -8.00
C ASN A 86 10.81 10.77 -7.19
N PHE A 87 10.39 10.53 -5.93
CA PHE A 87 9.94 11.56 -5.02
C PHE A 87 11.05 12.58 -4.74
N ASN A 88 12.24 12.11 -4.38
CA ASN A 88 13.38 12.98 -4.06
C ASN A 88 13.78 13.87 -5.26
N VAL A 89 13.90 13.28 -6.45
CA VAL A 89 14.23 14.04 -7.69
C VAL A 89 13.15 15.10 -7.99
N ASN A 90 11.87 14.75 -7.88
CA ASN A 90 10.78 15.66 -8.25
C ASN A 90 10.50 16.77 -7.22
N ASN A 91 11.07 16.67 -6.01
CA ASN A 91 10.84 17.63 -4.93
C ASN A 91 12.15 18.30 -4.48
N ASP A 92 13.25 18.10 -5.20
CA ASP A 92 14.58 18.62 -4.83
C ASP A 92 14.96 18.26 -3.38
N ARG A 93 14.73 16.99 -3.02
CA ARG A 93 14.96 16.46 -1.66
C ARG A 93 15.99 15.36 -1.67
N VAL A 94 16.61 15.16 -0.51
CA VAL A 94 17.51 14.04 -0.22
C VAL A 94 17.06 13.31 1.03
N GLY A 95 17.51 12.07 1.20
CA GLY A 95 17.25 11.25 2.39
C GLY A 95 16.02 10.34 2.29
N HIS A 96 15.55 9.88 3.45
CA HIS A 96 14.49 8.88 3.54
C HIS A 96 13.10 9.47 3.31
N VAL A 97 12.35 8.89 2.37
CA VAL A 97 10.94 9.22 2.11
C VAL A 97 10.00 8.43 3.03
N PHE A 98 10.32 7.17 3.33
CA PHE A 98 9.56 6.33 4.24
C PHE A 98 10.26 6.20 5.60
N GLN A 99 9.51 5.96 6.69
CA GLN A 99 10.03 5.76 8.06
C GLN A 99 10.96 4.55 8.19
N GLY A 100 10.98 3.67 7.19
CA GLY A 100 11.80 2.47 7.17
C GLY A 100 11.16 1.41 6.29
N ARG A 101 11.34 0.16 6.69
CA ARG A 101 10.68 -0.99 6.04
C ARG A 101 9.17 -0.91 6.22
N TYR A 102 8.43 -1.50 5.30
CA TYR A 102 6.98 -1.67 5.45
C TYR A 102 6.67 -2.53 6.69
N LYS A 103 5.58 -2.18 7.40
CA LYS A 103 4.96 -3.01 8.44
C LYS A 103 4.08 -4.07 7.76
N SER A 104 4.10 -5.28 8.28
CA SER A 104 3.34 -6.42 7.78
C SER A 104 2.56 -7.02 8.93
N GLU A 105 1.26 -7.17 8.77
CA GLU A 105 0.39 -7.91 9.68
C GLU A 105 -0.20 -9.10 8.92
N ILE A 106 -0.16 -10.28 9.52
CA ILE A 106 -0.72 -11.49 8.92
C ILE A 106 -2.25 -11.39 8.87
N ILE A 107 -2.86 -12.05 7.89
CA ILE A 107 -4.31 -12.21 7.84
C ILE A 107 -4.63 -13.67 8.11
N ALA A 108 -5.15 -13.97 9.29
CA ALA A 108 -5.30 -15.34 9.78
C ALA A 108 -6.43 -16.14 9.11
N ASP A 109 -7.47 -15.44 8.63
CA ASP A 109 -8.65 -16.07 8.00
C ASP A 109 -9.39 -15.09 7.08
N ASP A 110 -10.37 -15.62 6.32
CA ASP A 110 -11.17 -14.86 5.36
C ASP A 110 -12.07 -13.80 6.00
N LYS A 111 -12.55 -14.06 7.23
CA LYS A 111 -13.37 -13.08 7.96
C LYS A 111 -12.53 -11.86 8.31
N TYR A 112 -11.30 -12.08 8.76
CA TYR A 112 -10.35 -11.03 9.05
C TYR A 112 -9.91 -10.33 7.76
N LEU A 113 -9.71 -11.05 6.65
CA LEU A 113 -9.45 -10.45 5.35
C LEU A 113 -10.52 -9.40 4.99
N LEU A 114 -11.81 -9.76 5.07
CA LEU A 114 -12.91 -8.84 4.78
C LEU A 114 -12.95 -7.64 5.74
N GLN A 115 -12.60 -7.84 7.02
CA GLN A 115 -12.49 -6.74 7.98
C GLN A 115 -11.37 -5.78 7.59
N VAL A 116 -10.20 -6.28 7.19
CA VAL A 116 -9.09 -5.44 6.74
C VAL A 116 -9.42 -4.71 5.45
N VAL A 117 -10.05 -5.37 4.47
CA VAL A 117 -10.53 -4.73 3.22
C VAL A 117 -11.42 -3.53 3.57
N ARG A 118 -12.44 -3.75 4.40
CA ARG A 118 -13.35 -2.70 4.85
C ARG A 118 -12.60 -1.60 5.60
N TYR A 119 -11.69 -1.95 6.49
CA TYR A 119 -10.91 -1.00 7.27
C TYR A 119 -10.10 -0.07 6.36
N ILE A 120 -9.33 -0.63 5.41
CA ILE A 120 -8.45 0.18 4.56
C ILE A 120 -9.25 1.11 3.65
N HIS A 121 -10.40 0.67 3.12
CA HIS A 121 -11.26 1.52 2.29
C HIS A 121 -11.98 2.60 3.10
N ASN A 122 -12.24 2.38 4.39
CA ASN A 122 -12.84 3.40 5.27
C ASN A 122 -11.84 4.45 5.78
N ASN A 123 -10.52 4.25 5.62
CA ASN A 123 -9.52 5.20 6.12
C ASN A 123 -9.72 6.65 5.64
N PRO A 124 -10.04 6.93 4.37
CA PRO A 124 -10.32 8.28 3.88
C PRO A 124 -11.52 8.94 4.57
N VAL A 125 -12.55 8.17 4.89
CA VAL A 125 -13.74 8.67 5.63
C VAL A 125 -13.37 8.95 7.09
N ASN A 126 -12.68 8.02 7.74
CA ASN A 126 -12.21 8.18 9.12
C ASN A 126 -11.27 9.39 9.27
N ALA A 127 -10.45 9.66 8.26
CA ALA A 127 -9.56 10.82 8.19
C ALA A 127 -10.26 12.11 7.74
N LYS A 128 -11.59 12.09 7.54
CA LYS A 128 -12.40 13.23 7.09
C LYS A 128 -11.95 13.83 5.75
N MET A 129 -11.31 13.03 4.89
CA MET A 129 -10.91 13.46 3.54
C MET A 129 -12.08 13.45 2.56
N VAL A 130 -13.05 12.56 2.79
CA VAL A 130 -14.30 12.42 2.03
C VAL A 130 -15.42 12.00 2.99
N THR A 131 -16.67 12.27 2.62
CA THR A 131 -17.85 11.82 3.38
C THR A 131 -18.35 10.44 2.95
N ASN A 132 -18.00 9.99 1.74
CA ASN A 132 -18.36 8.69 1.19
C ASN A 132 -17.13 7.97 0.65
N ILE A 133 -17.00 6.67 0.92
CA ILE A 133 -15.87 5.84 0.47
C ILE A 133 -15.70 5.88 -1.05
N SER A 134 -16.81 5.85 -1.81
CA SER A 134 -16.78 5.85 -3.28
C SER A 134 -16.21 7.15 -3.87
N SER A 135 -16.23 8.25 -3.13
CA SER A 135 -15.65 9.52 -3.54
C SER A 135 -14.11 9.52 -3.49
N TYR A 136 -13.49 8.55 -2.80
CA TYR A 136 -12.04 8.49 -2.71
C TYR A 136 -11.41 7.68 -3.85
N LYS A 137 -10.95 8.39 -4.88
CA LYS A 137 -10.34 7.79 -6.08
C LYS A 137 -9.00 7.08 -5.85
N TRP A 138 -8.35 7.28 -4.71
CA TRP A 138 -7.02 6.71 -4.42
C TRP A 138 -7.10 5.44 -3.57
N SER A 139 -8.19 4.70 -3.72
CA SER A 139 -8.38 3.36 -3.16
C SER A 139 -8.95 2.43 -4.22
N SER A 140 -8.75 1.13 -4.05
CA SER A 140 -9.33 0.12 -4.92
C SER A 140 -10.85 -0.06 -4.74
N TYR A 141 -11.49 0.60 -3.77
CA TYR A 141 -12.93 0.42 -3.48
C TYR A 141 -13.82 0.51 -4.73
N ASN A 142 -13.55 1.50 -5.58
CA ASN A 142 -14.30 1.71 -6.82
C ASN A 142 -14.11 0.59 -7.86
N GLU A 143 -13.03 -0.18 -7.77
CA GLU A 143 -12.78 -1.36 -8.62
C GLU A 143 -13.72 -2.50 -8.21
N TYR A 144 -13.92 -2.70 -6.89
CA TYR A 144 -14.84 -3.70 -6.33
C TYR A 144 -16.31 -3.44 -6.73
N ILE A 145 -16.80 -2.22 -6.49
CA ILE A 145 -18.23 -1.92 -6.74
C ILE A 145 -18.60 -1.80 -8.22
N LYS A 146 -17.61 -1.64 -9.11
CA LYS A 146 -17.82 -1.57 -10.57
C LYS A 146 -17.63 -2.92 -11.25
N GLY A 147 -17.34 -3.99 -10.51
CA GLY A 147 -17.02 -5.30 -11.06
C GLY A 147 -15.77 -5.30 -11.95
N LYS A 148 -14.90 -4.29 -11.80
CA LYS A 148 -13.65 -4.20 -12.56
C LYS A 148 -12.55 -4.89 -11.79
N TYR A 149 -12.51 -6.22 -11.84
CA TYR A 149 -11.38 -6.99 -11.34
C TYR A 149 -10.17 -6.69 -12.22
N ASN A 150 -9.27 -5.83 -11.75
CA ASN A 150 -7.98 -5.59 -12.39
C ASN A 150 -6.89 -5.56 -11.32
N VAL A 151 -6.39 -6.73 -10.95
CA VAL A 151 -4.95 -6.99 -10.82
C VAL A 151 -4.70 -8.36 -11.42
#